data_AF-A0A9E1KAI9-F1
#
_entry.id   AF-A0A9E1KAI9-F1
#
_cell.length_a   1.000
_cell.length_b   1.000
_cell.length_c   1.000
_cell.angle_alpha   90.00
_cell.angle_beta   90.00
_cell.angle_gamma   90.00
#
_symmetry.space_group_name_H-M   'P 1'
#
loop_
_entity.id
_entity.type
_entity.pdbx_description
1 polymer ?
#
loop_
_entity_poly.entity_id
_entity_poly.type
_entity_poly.pdbx_seq_one_letter_code
_entity_poly.pdbx_strand_id
1 'polypeptide(L)'
;MPRIEGLKCSVTLANFPCVEGERLWSLEQVIHVAWSEHSVWQVRTLGTVLPGKSVVCTCDELPSELPDDISPFFFFHPKKLPSTLDRLIISDLMLTSPNWRANIRLSSPTTSTSYQGEYPGSMIGVEKGTLLSLSPLVQLKAGLTSKLILVNLGAKPGNEIGQVRFAQMRRKKVLHETTVRRNHCNIIDLSLLDYDDSDDPVCVFSKDLTGVPIFLTHDLKFTKMSLEHTHPPAEMLVFGDKREFQKQMKGWWLSKVYKHADDN
;
A
#
# COMPACT_ATOMS: atom_id res chain seq x y z
N MET A 1 5.07 -2.13 6.40
CA MET A 1 6.15 -1.14 6.59
C MET A 1 7.15 -1.34 5.45
N PRO A 2 7.30 -0.37 4.54
CA PRO A 2 8.28 -0.47 3.45
C PRO A 2 9.72 -0.39 4.00
N ARG A 3 10.62 -1.20 3.42
CA ARG A 3 12.06 -1.16 3.69
C ARG A 3 12.75 -0.60 2.46
N ILE A 4 13.30 0.60 2.58
CA ILE A 4 13.95 1.33 1.48
C ILE A 4 15.34 1.74 1.96
N GLU A 5 16.36 1.35 1.21
CA GLU A 5 17.75 1.67 1.53
C GLU A 5 17.95 3.18 1.67
N GLY A 6 18.70 3.59 2.70
CA GLY A 6 18.95 5.01 3.00
C GLY A 6 17.84 5.73 3.77
N LEU A 7 16.69 5.08 3.99
CA LEU A 7 15.56 5.66 4.73
C LEU A 7 15.19 4.83 5.96
N LYS A 8 14.81 5.54 7.03
CA LYS A 8 14.14 4.94 8.19
C LYS A 8 12.63 4.97 7.97
N CYS A 9 11.95 3.90 8.35
CA CYS A 9 10.49 3.85 8.34
C CYS A 9 9.95 3.78 9.77
N SER A 10 8.89 4.52 10.03
CA SER A 10 8.06 4.33 11.22
C SER A 10 6.58 4.27 10.85
N VAL A 11 5.80 3.58 11.68
CA VAL A 11 4.35 3.47 11.55
C VAL A 11 3.71 3.99 12.82
N THR A 12 2.89 5.03 12.72
CA THR A 12 2.06 5.49 13.84
C THR A 12 0.70 4.83 13.75
N LEU A 13 0.22 4.25 14.86
CA LEU A 13 -1.13 3.74 15.00
C LEU A 13 -1.83 4.50 16.14
N ALA A 14 -2.95 5.16 15.84
CA ALA A 14 -3.77 5.86 16.83
C ALA A 14 -4.82 4.92 17.42
N ASN A 15 -5.11 4.96 18.72
CA ASN A 15 -6.24 4.26 19.36
C ASN A 15 -7.44 5.22 19.62
N PHE A 16 -7.85 6.00 18.62
CA PHE A 16 -9.03 6.85 18.66
C PHE A 16 -9.58 7.17 17.26
N PRO A 17 -10.89 7.39 17.10
CA PRO A 17 -11.49 7.79 15.83
C PRO A 17 -11.05 9.19 15.41
N CYS A 18 -11.08 9.47 14.10
CA CYS A 18 -10.73 10.80 13.57
C CYS A 18 -11.76 11.89 13.89
N VAL A 19 -12.97 11.51 14.26
CA VAL A 19 -14.04 12.43 14.68
C VAL A 19 -14.60 11.90 15.99
N GLU A 20 -14.90 12.80 16.91
CA GLU A 20 -15.71 12.45 18.06
C GLU A 20 -17.11 12.05 17.56
N GLY A 21 -17.41 10.75 17.68
CA GLY A 21 -18.77 10.25 17.47
C GLY A 21 -19.59 10.36 18.74
N GLU A 22 -20.90 10.10 18.64
CA GLU A 22 -21.80 10.05 19.81
C GLU A 22 -21.37 9.00 20.86
N ARG A 23 -20.56 8.01 20.45
CA ARG A 23 -19.98 7.01 21.34
C ARG A 23 -18.53 7.33 21.64
N LEU A 24 -18.23 7.48 22.94
CA LEU A 24 -16.87 7.55 23.44
C LEU A 24 -16.11 6.27 23.09
N TRP A 25 -14.96 6.42 22.44
CA TRP A 25 -14.04 5.31 22.20
C TRP A 25 -13.36 4.93 23.51
N SER A 26 -13.69 3.75 24.05
CA SER A 26 -13.23 3.30 25.37
C SER A 26 -12.47 1.98 25.34
N LEU A 27 -12.27 1.40 24.15
CA LEU A 27 -11.69 0.07 24.02
C LEU A 27 -10.16 0.14 23.96
N GLU A 28 -9.50 -0.44 24.97
CA GLU A 28 -8.07 -0.72 24.90
C GLU A 28 -7.77 -1.67 23.73
N GLN A 29 -6.73 -1.38 22.97
CA GLN A 29 -6.31 -2.21 21.84
C GLN A 29 -4.97 -2.85 22.14
N VAL A 30 -4.81 -4.10 21.72
CA VAL A 30 -3.52 -4.76 21.65
C VAL A 30 -2.94 -4.47 20.26
N ILE A 31 -1.69 -4.02 20.21
CA ILE A 31 -0.97 -3.85 18.94
C ILE A 31 -0.28 -5.17 18.55
N HIS A 32 -0.50 -5.56 17.30
CA HIS A 32 0.11 -6.72 16.68
C HIS A 32 0.97 -6.30 15.51
N VAL A 33 2.07 -7.02 15.32
CA VAL A 33 2.80 -7.09 14.07
C VAL A 33 2.59 -8.48 13.47
N ALA A 34 2.30 -8.55 12.19
CA ALA A 34 2.19 -9.78 11.44
C ALA A 34 2.97 -9.74 10.14
N TRP A 35 3.46 -10.89 9.74
CA TRP A 35 4.12 -11.10 8.46
C TRP A 35 3.79 -12.47 7.91
N SER A 36 3.75 -12.57 6.59
CA SER A 36 3.46 -13.83 5.92
C SER A 36 4.75 -14.61 5.75
N GLU A 37 4.78 -15.84 6.26
CA GLU A 37 5.91 -16.76 6.12
C GLU A 37 5.37 -18.10 5.62
N HIS A 38 5.74 -18.47 4.39
CA HIS A 38 5.22 -19.66 3.72
C HIS A 38 3.67 -19.70 3.73
N SER A 39 3.09 -20.69 4.40
CA SER A 39 1.65 -20.95 4.46
C SER A 39 1.00 -20.50 5.77
N VAL A 40 1.68 -19.69 6.57
CA VAL A 40 1.15 -19.17 7.85
C VAL A 40 1.44 -17.68 8.02
N TRP A 41 0.53 -16.98 8.70
CA TRP A 41 0.83 -15.65 9.23
C TRP A 41 1.52 -15.81 10.57
N GLN A 42 2.72 -15.27 10.70
CA GLN A 42 3.35 -15.06 12.00
C GLN A 42 2.74 -13.81 12.63
N VAL A 43 2.44 -13.86 13.92
CA VAL A 43 1.86 -12.74 14.67
C VAL A 43 2.58 -12.58 16.00
N ARG A 44 2.94 -11.35 16.35
CA ARG A 44 3.50 -11.00 17.65
C ARG A 44 2.76 -9.82 18.25
N THR A 45 2.57 -9.89 19.57
CA THR A 45 2.03 -8.77 20.35
C THR A 45 3.18 -7.85 20.72
N LEU A 46 3.06 -6.56 20.39
CA LEU A 46 4.06 -5.55 20.73
C LEU A 46 3.74 -4.82 22.04
N GLY A 47 2.45 -4.77 22.42
CA GLY A 47 2.01 -4.06 23.62
C GLY A 47 0.51 -3.76 23.59
N THR A 48 0.08 -2.85 24.45
CA THR A 48 -1.29 -2.34 24.46
C THR A 48 -1.31 -0.82 24.35
N VAL A 49 -2.40 -0.29 23.78
CA VAL A 49 -2.60 1.13 23.55
C VAL A 49 -3.94 1.52 24.15
N LEU A 50 -3.90 2.42 25.12
CA LEU A 50 -5.09 2.93 25.78
C LEU A 50 -5.93 3.79 24.82
N PRO A 51 -7.26 3.89 25.04
CA PRO A 51 -8.11 4.78 24.27
C PRO A 51 -7.59 6.23 24.26
N GLY A 52 -7.66 6.90 23.12
CA GLY A 52 -7.17 8.28 22.98
C GLY A 52 -5.64 8.42 22.87
N LYS A 53 -4.89 7.31 22.88
CA LYS A 53 -3.43 7.31 22.73
C LYS A 53 -3.00 6.81 21.37
N SER A 54 -1.77 7.10 20.98
CA SER A 54 -1.14 6.55 19.78
C SER A 54 0.18 5.90 20.14
N VAL A 55 0.62 4.97 19.31
CA VAL A 55 1.94 4.34 19.40
C VAL A 55 2.68 4.56 18.08
N VAL A 56 4.00 4.72 18.15
CA VAL A 56 4.88 4.79 16.99
C VAL A 56 5.76 3.56 17.01
N CYS A 57 5.71 2.77 15.94
CA CYS A 57 6.54 1.60 15.76
C CYS A 57 7.67 1.88 14.77
N THR A 58 8.90 1.54 15.15
CA THR A 58 10.09 1.64 14.28
C THR A 58 10.61 0.25 13.92
N CYS A 59 11.57 0.18 12.99
CA CYS A 59 12.23 -1.08 12.66
C CYS A 59 12.94 -1.72 13.88
N ASP A 60 13.39 -0.92 14.84
CA ASP A 60 14.13 -1.39 16.01
C ASP A 60 13.23 -2.15 17.02
N GLU A 61 11.91 -1.96 16.92
CA GLU A 61 10.91 -2.64 17.75
C GLU A 61 10.37 -3.93 17.11
N LEU A 62 10.85 -4.28 15.92
CA LEU A 62 10.43 -5.49 15.23
C LEU A 62 10.99 -6.75 15.93
N PRO A 63 10.25 -7.87 15.92
CA PRO A 63 10.74 -9.14 16.46
C PRO A 63 12.05 -9.56 15.77
N SER A 64 13.01 -10.08 16.54
CA SER A 64 14.33 -10.47 16.00
C SER A 64 14.25 -11.65 15.05
N GLU A 65 13.18 -12.44 15.10
CA GLU A 65 12.90 -13.52 14.16
C GLU A 65 12.32 -13.08 12.82
N LEU A 66 11.94 -11.81 12.65
CA LEU A 66 11.39 -11.31 11.39
C LEU A 66 12.50 -11.25 10.31
N PRO A 67 12.37 -11.98 9.19
CA PRO A 67 13.39 -11.95 8.15
C PRO A 67 13.54 -10.56 7.50
N ASP A 68 14.75 -10.23 7.04
CA ASP A 68 15.10 -8.94 6.44
C ASP A 68 14.38 -8.65 5.11
N ASP A 69 13.98 -9.69 4.38
CA ASP A 69 13.33 -9.57 3.08
C ASP A 69 11.79 -9.61 3.15
N ILE A 70 11.22 -9.71 4.35
CA ILE A 70 9.77 -9.79 4.57
C ILE A 70 9.22 -8.46 5.09
N SER A 71 8.03 -8.10 4.61
CA SER A 71 7.33 -6.89 5.05
C SER A 71 6.46 -7.15 6.28
N PRO A 72 6.66 -6.40 7.38
CA PRO A 72 5.76 -6.45 8.53
C PRO A 72 4.54 -5.54 8.34
N PHE A 73 3.40 -6.00 8.82
CA PHE A 73 2.12 -5.29 8.84
C PHE A 73 1.64 -5.12 10.28
N PHE A 74 1.13 -3.94 10.61
CA PHE A 74 0.71 -3.61 11.96
C PHE A 74 -0.80 -3.46 11.99
N PHE A 75 -1.44 -3.94 13.04
CA PHE A 75 -2.87 -3.79 13.24
C PHE A 75 -3.24 -3.84 14.71
N PHE A 76 -4.43 -3.35 15.02
CA PHE A 76 -5.02 -3.46 16.35
C PHE A 76 -6.01 -4.62 16.43
N HIS A 77 -6.04 -5.25 17.60
CA HIS A 77 -7.11 -6.17 17.96
C HIS A 77 -7.40 -6.09 19.48
N PRO A 78 -8.66 -6.21 19.94
CA PRO A 78 -9.00 -6.07 21.37
C PRO A 78 -8.43 -7.16 22.27
N LYS A 79 -7.99 -8.26 21.68
CA LYS A 79 -7.47 -9.44 22.38
C LYS A 79 -6.10 -9.79 21.85
N LYS A 80 -5.26 -10.34 22.72
CA LYS A 80 -4.04 -11.05 22.30
C LYS A 80 -4.43 -12.19 21.35
N LEU A 81 -3.65 -12.33 20.29
CA LEU A 81 -3.85 -13.33 19.25
C LEU A 81 -2.82 -14.47 19.44
N PRO A 82 -3.09 -15.68 18.92
CA PRO A 82 -2.08 -16.72 18.83
C PRO A 82 -0.87 -16.23 18.04
N SER A 83 0.28 -16.89 18.25
CA SER A 83 1.54 -16.56 17.57
C SER A 83 1.51 -16.82 16.06
N THR A 84 0.53 -17.60 15.59
CA THR A 84 0.29 -17.88 14.18
C THR A 84 -1.18 -17.79 13.83
N LEU A 85 -1.49 -17.46 12.58
CA LEU A 85 -2.84 -17.48 12.01
C LEU A 85 -2.84 -18.12 10.63
N ASP A 86 -3.89 -18.87 10.31
CA ASP A 86 -4.09 -19.40 8.95
C ASP A 86 -4.62 -18.32 7.99
N ARG A 87 -5.21 -17.25 8.53
CA ARG A 87 -5.70 -16.09 7.79
C ARG A 87 -5.62 -14.83 8.63
N LEU A 88 -5.33 -13.68 8.03
CA LEU A 88 -5.49 -12.39 8.71
C LEU A 88 -6.96 -12.14 9.05
N ILE A 89 -7.14 -11.47 10.19
CA ILE A 89 -8.45 -11.06 10.69
C ILE A 89 -8.93 -9.87 9.86
N ILE A 90 -10.12 -9.99 9.29
CA ILE A 90 -10.83 -8.89 8.65
C ILE A 90 -11.85 -8.39 9.66
N SER A 91 -11.74 -7.13 10.07
CA SER A 91 -12.55 -6.55 11.13
C SER A 91 -12.94 -5.11 10.78
N ASP A 92 -14.19 -4.77 11.08
CA ASP A 92 -14.74 -3.42 10.95
C ASP A 92 -14.72 -2.66 12.29
N LEU A 93 -14.04 -3.20 13.31
CA LEU A 93 -13.96 -2.62 14.66
C LEU A 93 -13.57 -1.13 14.64
N MET A 94 -12.75 -0.75 13.67
CA MET A 94 -12.12 0.56 13.53
C MET A 94 -12.68 1.33 12.32
N LEU A 95 -13.83 0.91 11.79
CA LEU A 95 -14.44 1.52 10.60
C LEU A 95 -15.18 2.80 11.01
N THR A 96 -14.53 3.95 10.77
CA THR A 96 -15.07 5.29 11.03
C THR A 96 -15.20 6.06 9.72
N SER A 97 -15.99 7.15 9.69
CA SER A 97 -16.01 8.07 8.56
C SER A 97 -15.65 9.48 9.01
N PRO A 98 -14.49 10.04 8.60
CA PRO A 98 -13.42 9.41 7.81
C PRO A 98 -12.76 8.22 8.52
N ASN A 99 -12.16 7.32 7.73
CA ASN A 99 -11.44 6.15 8.22
C ASN A 99 -10.30 6.54 9.17
N TRP A 100 -10.02 5.63 10.10
CA TRP A 100 -8.94 5.71 11.06
C TRP A 100 -7.57 5.97 10.42
N ARG A 101 -6.72 6.78 11.06
CA ARG A 101 -5.38 7.14 10.55
C ARG A 101 -4.23 6.38 11.24
N ALA A 102 -3.80 5.29 10.65
CA ALA A 102 -2.40 4.90 10.70
C ALA A 102 -1.58 5.84 9.80
N ASN A 103 -0.31 6.05 10.10
CA ASN A 103 0.57 6.86 9.27
C ASN A 103 1.87 6.13 9.04
N ILE A 104 2.30 6.05 7.78
CA ILE A 104 3.63 5.58 7.42
C ILE A 104 4.49 6.83 7.24
N ARG A 105 5.60 6.91 7.97
CA ARG A 105 6.60 7.97 7.82
C ARG A 105 7.89 7.37 7.32
N LEU A 106 8.45 8.00 6.29
CA LEU A 106 9.81 7.76 5.80
C LEU A 106 10.67 8.96 6.17
N SER A 107 11.83 8.72 6.75
CA SER A 107 12.76 9.78 7.17
C SER A 107 14.20 9.50 6.75
N SER A 108 14.88 10.57 6.37
CA SER A 108 16.33 10.66 6.23
C SER A 108 16.88 11.48 7.40
N PRO A 109 18.21 11.68 7.51
CA PRO A 109 18.78 12.62 8.48
C PRO A 109 18.35 14.08 8.28
N THR A 110 17.85 14.45 7.09
CA THR A 110 17.61 15.84 6.70
C THR A 110 16.14 16.18 6.51
N THR A 111 15.27 15.21 6.22
CA THR A 111 13.84 15.45 6.02
C THR A 111 12.99 14.20 6.31
N SER A 112 11.68 14.37 6.31
CA SER A 112 10.73 13.26 6.39
C SER A 112 9.50 13.54 5.55
N THR A 113 8.88 12.48 5.05
CA THR A 113 7.59 12.52 4.39
C THR A 113 6.69 11.46 5.01
N SER A 114 5.38 11.65 4.93
CA SER A 114 4.44 10.72 5.51
C SER A 114 3.16 10.61 4.72
N TYR A 115 2.56 9.43 4.76
CA TYR A 115 1.34 9.13 4.05
C TYR A 115 0.39 8.29 4.91
N GLN A 116 -0.90 8.35 4.59
CA GLN A 116 -1.93 7.57 5.25
C GLN A 116 -1.64 6.07 5.09
N GLY A 117 -1.55 5.35 6.21
CA GLY A 117 -0.89 4.05 6.27
C GLY A 117 -1.81 2.83 6.21
N GLU A 118 -3.14 3.01 6.14
CA GLU A 118 -4.04 1.87 6.25
C GLU A 118 -4.17 1.12 4.93
N TYR A 119 -4.26 -0.20 5.05
CA TYR A 119 -4.76 -1.04 3.99
C TYR A 119 -6.25 -1.30 4.22
N PRO A 120 -7.15 -0.95 3.27
CA PRO A 120 -8.58 -1.13 3.47
C PRO A 120 -8.94 -2.60 3.79
N GLY A 121 -9.65 -2.84 4.89
CA GLY A 121 -10.04 -4.19 5.31
C GLY A 121 -10.85 -4.94 4.25
N SER A 122 -11.69 -4.22 3.51
CA SER A 122 -12.44 -4.76 2.37
C SER A 122 -11.56 -5.28 1.22
N MET A 123 -10.33 -4.77 1.08
CA MET A 123 -9.36 -5.27 0.08
C MET A 123 -8.64 -6.54 0.55
N ILE A 124 -8.47 -6.75 1.86
CA ILE A 124 -7.80 -7.95 2.42
C ILE A 124 -8.55 -9.23 2.02
N GLY A 125 -9.88 -9.16 1.95
CA GLY A 125 -10.73 -10.28 1.54
C GLY A 125 -10.72 -10.59 0.04
N VAL A 126 -10.10 -9.76 -0.80
CA VAL A 126 -10.12 -9.92 -2.26
C VAL A 126 -9.01 -10.87 -2.69
N GLU A 127 -9.36 -12.13 -2.99
CA GLU A 127 -8.37 -13.13 -3.40
C GLU A 127 -7.91 -12.95 -4.85
N LYS A 128 -8.80 -12.48 -5.74
CA LYS A 128 -8.54 -12.17 -7.15
C LYS A 128 -9.15 -10.82 -7.50
N GLY A 129 -8.39 -9.98 -8.20
CA GLY A 129 -8.89 -8.69 -8.67
C GLY A 129 -7.89 -8.01 -9.59
N THR A 130 -8.23 -6.79 -10.00
CA THR A 130 -7.44 -6.00 -10.94
C THR A 130 -6.98 -4.69 -10.32
N LEU A 131 -5.74 -4.31 -10.64
CA LEU A 131 -5.15 -3.03 -10.29
C LEU A 131 -5.17 -2.15 -11.54
N LEU A 132 -5.63 -0.92 -11.37
CA LEU A 132 -5.41 0.17 -12.31
C LEU A 132 -5.25 1.42 -11.48
N SER A 133 -4.10 2.06 -11.61
CA SER A 133 -3.80 3.33 -10.98
C SER A 133 -3.15 4.23 -12.00
N LEU A 134 -3.68 5.44 -12.08
CA LEU A 134 -3.11 6.51 -12.89
C LEU A 134 -2.07 7.20 -12.03
N SER A 135 -0.90 7.49 -12.60
CA SER A 135 0.24 8.01 -11.85
C SER A 135 0.67 9.37 -12.41
N PRO A 136 -0.22 10.39 -12.45
CA PRO A 136 0.13 11.71 -12.97
C PRO A 136 1.21 12.43 -12.14
N LEU A 137 1.53 11.93 -10.96
CA LEU A 137 2.47 12.52 -10.00
C LEU A 137 3.85 11.86 -10.03
N VAL A 138 4.05 10.86 -10.89
CA VAL A 138 5.37 10.25 -11.10
C VAL A 138 6.27 11.27 -11.80
N GLN A 139 7.43 11.55 -11.21
CA GLN A 139 8.40 12.52 -11.74
C GLN A 139 9.64 11.78 -12.23
N LEU A 140 9.79 11.66 -13.55
CA LEU A 140 10.92 10.98 -14.19
C LEU A 140 11.96 11.99 -14.71
N LYS A 141 12.29 12.98 -13.88
CA LYS A 141 13.24 14.05 -14.24
C LYS A 141 14.63 13.74 -13.72
N ALA A 142 15.65 14.22 -14.44
CA ALA A 142 17.04 14.10 -14.03
C ALA A 142 17.25 14.69 -12.62
N GLY A 143 17.99 13.96 -11.77
CA GLY A 143 18.27 14.35 -10.38
C GLY A 143 17.19 13.95 -9.36
N LEU A 144 16.10 13.33 -9.81
CA LEU A 144 15.08 12.73 -8.96
C LEU A 144 15.04 11.21 -9.13
N THR A 145 14.70 10.53 -8.06
CA THR A 145 14.43 9.10 -8.02
C THR A 145 12.97 8.91 -7.65
N SER A 146 12.22 8.23 -8.51
CA SER A 146 10.82 7.85 -8.29
C SER A 146 10.73 6.35 -8.06
N LYS A 147 10.01 5.93 -7.01
CA LYS A 147 9.75 4.53 -6.68
C LYS A 147 8.26 4.32 -6.45
N LEU A 148 7.75 3.17 -6.86
CA LEU A 148 6.42 2.70 -6.49
C LEU A 148 6.54 1.72 -5.32
N ILE A 149 5.92 2.07 -4.20
CA ILE A 149 5.63 1.16 -3.10
C ILE A 149 4.25 0.56 -3.36
N LEU A 150 4.22 -0.70 -3.79
CA LEU A 150 2.96 -1.43 -4.02
C LEU A 150 2.70 -2.40 -2.86
N VAL A 151 1.67 -2.11 -2.09
CA VAL A 151 1.18 -3.01 -1.02
C VAL A 151 0.02 -3.83 -1.54
N ASN A 152 0.12 -5.16 -1.51
CA ASN A 152 -0.87 -6.11 -2.01
C ASN A 152 -1.19 -7.19 -0.96
N LEU A 153 -1.86 -6.75 0.10
CA LEU A 153 -2.19 -7.60 1.24
C LEU A 153 -3.45 -8.44 0.97
N GLY A 154 -3.40 -9.73 1.31
CA GLY A 154 -4.52 -10.65 1.28
C GLY A 154 -4.70 -11.36 2.61
N ALA A 155 -5.88 -11.94 2.83
CA ALA A 155 -6.17 -12.67 4.06
C ALA A 155 -5.35 -13.98 4.17
N LYS A 156 -5.17 -14.70 3.07
CA LYS A 156 -4.37 -15.93 3.05
C LYS A 156 -2.88 -15.60 3.14
N PRO A 157 -2.10 -16.35 3.93
CA PRO A 157 -0.66 -16.28 3.89
C PRO A 157 -0.17 -16.84 2.55
N GLY A 158 1.05 -16.47 2.20
CA GLY A 158 1.65 -16.74 0.90
C GLY A 158 2.35 -15.50 0.37
N ASN A 159 3.25 -15.71 -0.57
CA ASN A 159 4.00 -14.68 -1.26
C ASN A 159 3.91 -14.89 -2.78
N GLU A 160 2.73 -15.29 -3.26
CA GLU A 160 2.53 -15.62 -4.67
C GLU A 160 2.97 -14.46 -5.57
N ILE A 161 3.61 -14.82 -6.68
CA ILE A 161 4.13 -13.84 -7.61
C ILE A 161 3.01 -13.36 -8.53
N GLY A 162 2.77 -12.05 -8.52
CA GLY A 162 1.93 -11.35 -9.48
C GLY A 162 2.76 -10.57 -10.50
N GLN A 163 2.14 -10.24 -11.62
CA GLN A 163 2.73 -9.34 -12.63
C GLN A 163 2.14 -7.94 -12.51
N VAL A 164 2.99 -6.94 -12.67
CA VAL A 164 2.60 -5.52 -12.73
C VAL A 164 3.23 -4.91 -13.97
N ARG A 165 2.42 -4.16 -14.72
CA ARG A 165 2.82 -3.51 -15.95
C ARG A 165 2.65 -2.01 -15.85
N PHE A 166 3.53 -1.31 -16.54
CA PHE A 166 3.53 0.14 -16.68
C PHE A 166 3.27 0.47 -18.14
N ALA A 167 2.36 1.39 -18.41
CA ALA A 167 2.06 1.84 -19.77
C ALA A 167 1.80 3.33 -19.83
N GLN A 168 1.96 3.89 -21.02
CA GLN A 168 1.54 5.24 -21.34
C GLN A 168 0.01 5.30 -21.40
N MET A 169 -0.61 6.29 -20.76
CA MET A 169 -2.07 6.34 -20.60
C MET A 169 -2.81 6.54 -21.93
N ARG A 170 -2.34 7.47 -22.78
CA ARG A 170 -2.96 7.86 -24.04
C ARG A 170 -2.50 6.94 -25.18
N ARG A 171 -1.19 6.73 -25.29
CA ARG A 171 -0.57 5.88 -26.35
C ARG A 171 -0.75 4.39 -26.10
N LYS A 172 -1.00 3.97 -24.86
CA LYS A 172 -1.21 2.56 -24.46
C LYS A 172 -0.03 1.64 -24.73
N LYS A 173 1.16 2.21 -24.97
CA LYS A 173 2.40 1.47 -25.11
C LYS A 173 2.85 0.98 -23.73
N VAL A 174 3.09 -0.33 -23.60
CA VAL A 174 3.72 -0.89 -22.40
C VAL A 174 5.18 -0.41 -22.34
N LEU A 175 5.55 0.19 -21.23
CA LEU A 175 6.89 0.72 -20.96
C LEU A 175 7.75 -0.32 -20.26
N HIS A 176 7.17 -1.03 -19.29
CA HIS A 176 7.89 -2.00 -18.47
C HIS A 176 6.95 -3.02 -17.84
N GLU A 177 7.48 -4.20 -17.55
CA GLU A 177 6.80 -5.28 -16.83
C GLU A 177 7.73 -5.82 -15.75
N THR A 178 7.17 -6.01 -14.55
CA THR A 178 7.91 -6.55 -13.41
C THR A 178 7.04 -7.48 -12.59
N THR A 179 7.67 -8.20 -11.67
CA THR A 179 7.00 -9.12 -10.76
C THR A 179 6.94 -8.55 -9.35
N VAL A 180 5.89 -8.93 -8.61
CA VAL A 180 5.65 -8.50 -7.23
C VAL A 180 5.19 -9.67 -6.39
N ARG A 181 5.58 -9.70 -5.12
CA ARG A 181 5.17 -10.72 -4.15
C ARG A 181 3.86 -10.31 -3.49
N ARG A 182 2.90 -11.22 -3.33
CA ARG A 182 1.73 -11.03 -2.45
C ARG A 182 2.16 -10.85 -1.00
N ASN A 183 1.33 -10.16 -0.21
CA ASN A 183 1.58 -9.92 1.22
C ASN A 183 2.94 -9.25 1.47
N HIS A 184 3.32 -8.34 0.58
CA HIS A 184 4.59 -7.64 0.63
C HIS A 184 4.42 -6.15 0.31
N CYS A 185 5.26 -5.30 0.89
CA CYS A 185 5.48 -3.92 0.44
C CYS A 185 6.51 -3.93 -0.69
N ASN A 186 6.07 -4.13 -1.93
CA ASN A 186 6.97 -4.22 -3.08
C ASN A 186 7.52 -2.84 -3.42
N ILE A 187 8.83 -2.72 -3.61
CA ILE A 187 9.49 -1.46 -3.98
C ILE A 187 10.00 -1.60 -5.41
N ILE A 188 9.39 -0.84 -6.33
CA ILE A 188 9.71 -0.87 -7.75
C ILE A 188 10.38 0.45 -8.11
N ASP A 189 11.56 0.40 -8.72
CA ASP A 189 12.24 1.59 -9.22
C ASP A 189 11.61 2.05 -10.54
N LEU A 190 11.12 3.28 -10.58
CA LEU A 190 10.47 3.85 -11.77
C LEU A 190 11.45 4.57 -12.68
N SER A 191 12.72 4.75 -12.28
CA SER A 191 13.77 5.25 -13.19
C SER A 191 14.02 4.32 -14.38
N LEU A 192 13.60 3.05 -14.26
CA LEU A 192 13.68 2.03 -15.30
C LEU A 192 12.69 2.24 -16.46
N LEU A 193 11.74 3.17 -16.35
CA LEU A 193 10.66 3.30 -17.33
C LEU A 193 11.08 3.90 -18.69
N ASP A 194 12.35 4.29 -18.87
CA ASP A 194 12.93 4.92 -20.08
C ASP A 194 11.91 5.83 -20.81
N TYR A 195 11.28 6.69 -20.02
CA TYR A 195 10.16 7.50 -20.44
C TYR A 195 10.45 8.94 -20.05
N ASP A 196 10.69 9.76 -21.06
CA ASP A 196 10.71 11.20 -20.89
C ASP A 196 9.30 11.67 -20.51
N ASP A 197 9.22 12.61 -19.56
CA ASP A 197 8.01 13.15 -18.93
C ASP A 197 7.19 13.98 -19.95
N SER A 198 6.76 13.31 -21.03
CA SER A 198 5.91 13.84 -22.08
C SER A 198 4.48 13.92 -21.57
N ASP A 199 3.61 14.67 -22.26
CA ASP A 199 2.18 14.92 -21.92
C ASP A 199 1.30 13.65 -21.75
N ASP A 200 1.88 12.46 -21.70
CA ASP A 200 1.21 11.18 -21.52
C ASP A 200 1.54 10.55 -20.14
N PRO A 201 0.65 10.65 -19.13
CA PRO A 201 0.88 10.07 -17.82
C PRO A 201 1.15 8.56 -17.87
N VAL A 202 1.98 8.07 -16.95
CA VAL A 202 2.15 6.63 -16.73
C VAL A 202 0.96 6.10 -15.94
N CYS A 203 0.50 4.92 -16.30
CA CYS A 203 -0.40 4.12 -15.47
C CYS A 203 0.27 2.81 -15.06
N VAL A 204 -0.09 2.32 -13.87
CA VAL A 204 0.27 1.00 -13.37
C VAL A 204 -0.96 0.11 -13.35
N PHE A 205 -0.84 -1.12 -13.86
CA PHE A 205 -1.96 -2.04 -13.91
C PHE A 205 -1.54 -3.50 -13.72
N SER A 206 -2.51 -4.31 -13.30
CA SER A 206 -2.39 -5.76 -13.17
C SER A 206 -3.76 -6.41 -13.33
N LYS A 207 -3.80 -7.59 -13.96
CA LYS A 207 -5.03 -8.39 -14.14
C LYS A 207 -5.35 -9.31 -12.97
N ASP A 208 -4.35 -9.64 -12.14
CA ASP A 208 -4.45 -10.71 -11.14
C ASP A 208 -4.13 -10.23 -9.71
N LEU A 209 -4.01 -8.92 -9.52
CA LEU A 209 -3.59 -8.33 -8.25
C LEU A 209 -4.45 -7.14 -7.85
N THR A 210 -4.74 -7.06 -6.56
CA THR A 210 -5.25 -5.85 -5.89
C THR A 210 -4.15 -5.26 -5.02
N GLY A 211 -4.09 -3.95 -4.94
CA GLY A 211 -3.10 -3.29 -4.10
C GLY A 211 -3.30 -1.79 -4.00
N VAL A 212 -2.58 -1.20 -3.07
CA VAL A 212 -2.50 0.23 -2.87
C VAL A 212 -1.14 0.69 -3.41
N PRO A 213 -1.12 1.46 -4.51
CA PRO A 213 0.09 2.07 -5.03
C PRO A 213 0.39 3.38 -4.31
N ILE A 214 1.61 3.49 -3.78
CA ILE A 214 2.12 4.69 -3.12
C ILE A 214 3.42 5.09 -3.84
N PHE A 215 3.47 6.30 -4.37
CA PHE A 215 4.61 6.86 -5.09
C PHE A 215 5.50 7.63 -4.13
N LEU A 216 6.77 7.23 -4.06
CA LEU A 216 7.83 7.94 -3.36
C LEU A 216 8.71 8.62 -4.41
N THR A 217 8.83 9.94 -4.32
CA THR A 217 9.78 10.71 -5.12
C THR A 217 10.77 11.40 -4.19
N HIS A 218 12.06 11.32 -4.48
CA HIS A 218 13.08 12.00 -3.70
C HIS A 218 14.24 12.48 -4.58
N ASP A 219 15.01 13.45 -4.09
CA ASP A 219 16.31 13.79 -4.68
C ASP A 219 17.38 12.77 -4.28
N LEU A 220 18.52 12.77 -4.97
CA LEU A 220 19.62 11.81 -4.73
C LEU A 220 20.17 11.81 -3.30
N LYS A 221 19.99 12.91 -2.55
CA LYS A 221 20.49 13.08 -1.18
C LYS A 221 19.40 12.95 -0.10
N PHE A 222 18.17 12.61 -0.49
CA PHE A 222 17.01 12.55 0.41
C PHE A 222 16.81 13.84 1.23
N THR A 223 17.11 15.00 0.67
CA THR A 223 16.82 16.32 1.26
C THR A 223 15.42 16.82 0.93
N LYS A 224 14.83 16.30 -0.15
CA LYS A 224 13.46 16.57 -0.58
C LYS A 224 12.79 15.24 -0.87
N MET A 225 11.64 14.99 -0.25
CA MET A 225 10.88 13.76 -0.44
C MET A 225 9.38 14.07 -0.54
N SER A 226 8.68 13.37 -1.41
CA SER A 226 7.22 13.33 -1.45
C SER A 226 6.74 11.89 -1.41
N LEU A 227 5.62 11.66 -0.72
CA LEU A 227 4.98 10.35 -0.59
C LEU A 227 3.49 10.51 -0.84
N GLU A 228 3.03 10.01 -1.97
CA GLU A 228 1.70 10.30 -2.50
C GLU A 228 1.02 9.03 -2.98
N HIS A 229 -0.31 8.96 -2.90
CA HIS A 229 -1.08 7.96 -3.60
C HIS A 229 -2.00 8.65 -4.61
N THR A 230 -2.51 7.87 -5.54
CA THR A 230 -3.58 8.35 -6.42
C THR A 230 -4.89 7.74 -5.98
N HIS A 231 -5.90 8.59 -5.84
CA HIS A 231 -7.24 8.12 -5.55
C HIS A 231 -7.79 7.35 -6.76
N PRO A 232 -8.53 6.25 -6.55
CA PRO A 232 -9.22 5.58 -7.64
C PRO A 232 -10.11 6.59 -8.38
N PRO A 233 -10.15 6.61 -9.72
CA PRO A 233 -10.96 7.57 -10.48
C PRO A 233 -12.45 7.57 -10.11
N ALA A 234 -12.98 6.48 -9.56
CA ALA A 234 -14.36 6.42 -9.10
C ALA A 234 -14.66 7.28 -7.86
N GLU A 235 -13.65 7.81 -7.16
CA GLU A 235 -13.87 8.86 -6.17
C GLU A 235 -14.33 10.18 -6.80
N MET A 236 -14.18 10.34 -8.12
CA MET A 236 -14.74 11.49 -8.85
C MET A 236 -16.23 11.33 -9.17
N LEU A 237 -16.84 10.19 -8.88
CA LEU A 237 -18.27 9.98 -9.07
C LEU A 237 -19.05 10.53 -7.88
N VAL A 238 -19.95 11.47 -8.17
CA VAL A 238 -20.85 12.07 -7.18
C VAL A 238 -22.10 11.21 -6.97
N PHE A 239 -22.54 10.47 -8.00
CA PHE A 239 -23.72 9.61 -7.98
C PHE A 239 -23.46 8.28 -8.70
N GLY A 240 -24.20 7.24 -8.34
CA GLY A 240 -24.15 5.93 -8.98
C GLY A 240 -23.29 4.88 -8.25
N ASP A 241 -23.27 3.67 -8.80
CA ASP A 241 -22.51 2.56 -8.24
C ASP A 241 -21.02 2.71 -8.59
N LYS A 242 -20.23 3.19 -7.62
CA LYS A 242 -18.78 3.34 -7.73
C LYS A 242 -18.09 2.03 -8.16
N ARG A 243 -18.58 0.86 -7.70
CA ARG A 243 -17.95 -0.44 -7.99
C ARG A 243 -18.15 -0.81 -9.46
N GLU A 244 -19.37 -0.65 -9.96
CA GLU A 244 -19.68 -0.96 -11.36
C GLU A 244 -18.92 -0.04 -12.31
N PHE A 245 -18.83 1.26 -12.03
CA PHE A 245 -18.02 2.16 -12.84
C PHE A 245 -16.53 1.80 -12.81
N GLN A 246 -15.96 1.49 -11.63
CA GLN A 246 -14.57 1.03 -11.55
C GLN A 246 -14.35 -0.21 -12.41
N LYS A 247 -15.28 -1.17 -12.37
CA LYS A 247 -15.22 -2.39 -13.18
C LYS A 247 -15.25 -2.09 -14.67
N GLN A 248 -16.16 -1.24 -15.13
CA GLN A 248 -16.27 -0.86 -16.54
C GLN A 248 -15.03 -0.11 -17.03
N MET A 249 -14.55 0.88 -16.27
CA MET A 249 -13.34 1.65 -16.59
C MET A 249 -12.12 0.73 -16.68
N LYS A 250 -11.89 -0.12 -15.67
CA LYS A 250 -10.79 -1.10 -15.67
C LYS A 250 -10.91 -2.07 -16.84
N GLY A 251 -12.11 -2.60 -17.10
CA GLY A 251 -12.37 -3.50 -18.22
C GLY A 251 -12.05 -2.86 -19.57
N TRP A 252 -12.50 -1.62 -19.80
CA TRP A 252 -12.15 -0.86 -21.00
C TRP A 252 -10.65 -0.69 -21.15
N TRP A 253 -9.97 -0.28 -20.08
CA TRP A 253 -8.54 0.03 -20.09
C TRP A 253 -7.70 -1.22 -20.38
N LEU A 254 -7.93 -2.30 -19.63
CA LEU A 254 -7.24 -3.58 -19.80
C LEU A 254 -7.49 -4.14 -21.21
N SER A 255 -8.72 -4.08 -21.73
CA SER A 255 -9.02 -4.57 -23.08
C SER A 255 -8.24 -3.88 -24.19
N LYS A 256 -7.84 -2.62 -24.00
CA LYS A 256 -7.13 -1.82 -25.01
C LYS A 256 -5.62 -2.00 -24.92
N VAL A 257 -5.08 -2.15 -23.71
CA VAL A 257 -3.63 -2.28 -23.53
C VAL A 257 -3.15 -3.69 -23.79
N TYR A 258 -3.93 -4.70 -23.42
CA TYR A 258 -3.57 -6.09 -23.74
C TYR A 258 -3.64 -6.39 -25.24
N LYS A 259 -4.63 -5.85 -25.97
CA LYS A 259 -4.66 -5.98 -27.44
C LYS A 259 -3.41 -5.43 -28.12
N HIS A 260 -2.91 -4.28 -27.69
CA HIS A 260 -1.68 -3.69 -28.24
C HIS A 260 -0.38 -4.38 -27.78
N ALA A 261 -0.42 -5.17 -26.71
CA ALA A 261 0.72 -5.93 -26.22
C ALA A 261 0.89 -7.27 -26.94
N ASP A 262 -0.20 -7.84 -27.47
CA ASP A 262 -0.19 -9.10 -28.23
C ASP A 262 0.01 -8.88 -29.76
N ASP A 263 -0.10 -7.63 -30.22
CA ASP A 263 0.05 -7.22 -31.63
C ASP A 263 1.47 -6.68 -31.97
N ASN A 264 2.43 -6.72 -31.04
CA ASN A 264 3.85 -6.34 -31.21
C ASN A 264 4.79 -7.48 -30.80
#